data_AF-A0A812W249-F1
#
_entry.id   AF-A0A812W249-F1
#
_cell.length_a   1.000
_cell.length_b   1.000
_cell.length_c   1.000
_cell.angle_alpha   90.00
_cell.angle_beta   90.00
_cell.angle_gamma   90.00
#
_symmetry.space_group_name_H-M   'P 1'
#
loop_
_entity.id
_entity.type
_entity.pdbx_description
1 polymer ?
#
loop_
_entity_poly.entity_id
_entity_poly.type
_entity_poly.pdbx_seq_one_letter_code
_entity_poly.pdbx_strand_id
1 'polypeptide(L)'
;MQKEFTTINKDGKTVWEPGLPATVTARRQHRPQKGAPVVDEVPVTCDLRLTLKMPGSSKAEWLEKALKAMPGKAKVQDVFNIITHPKFSSGVAEKYGKRMLQTVAESMDLFSDKQRITLSRCKLVELFQPGGAGE
;
A
#
# COMPACT_ATOMS: atom_id res chain seq x y z
N MET A 1 43.11 -17.73 -3.03
CA MET A 1 44.09 -16.63 -3.08
C MET A 1 43.35 -15.33 -3.35
N GLN A 2 43.12 -14.51 -2.33
CA GLN A 2 42.58 -13.15 -2.50
C GLN A 2 43.74 -12.26 -2.95
N LYS A 3 43.58 -11.53 -4.05
CA LYS A 3 44.58 -10.56 -4.54
C LYS A 3 44.29 -9.23 -3.88
N GLU A 4 45.13 -8.83 -2.93
CA GLU A 4 45.09 -7.52 -2.31
C GLU A 4 45.66 -6.50 -3.31
N PHE A 5 44.84 -5.53 -3.73
CA PHE A 5 45.26 -4.44 -4.61
C PHE A 5 45.75 -3.27 -3.74
N THR A 6 47.05 -3.23 -3.45
CA THR A 6 47.70 -2.09 -2.80
C THR A 6 48.47 -1.28 -3.83
N THR A 7 48.04 -0.03 -4.05
CA THR A 7 48.77 0.95 -4.87
C THR A 7 49.81 1.65 -3.99
N ILE A 8 51.06 1.63 -4.43
CA ILE A 8 52.19 2.28 -3.74
C ILE A 8 52.51 3.57 -4.50
N ASN A 9 52.59 4.69 -3.78
CA ASN A 9 52.97 5.98 -4.38
C ASN A 9 54.48 6.02 -4.70
N LYS A 10 54.91 7.04 -5.48
CA LYS A 10 56.32 7.22 -5.89
C LYS A 10 57.32 7.38 -4.71
N ASP A 11 56.81 7.69 -3.51
CA ASP A 11 57.55 7.81 -2.25
C ASP A 11 57.60 6.50 -1.43
N GLY A 12 57.14 5.37 -2.01
CA GLY A 12 57.18 4.04 -1.36
C GLY A 12 56.14 3.83 -0.26
N LYS A 13 55.22 4.78 -0.05
CA LYS A 13 54.17 4.68 0.97
C LYS A 13 52.89 4.08 0.38
N THR A 14 52.31 3.14 1.12
CA THR A 14 50.98 2.57 0.83
C THR A 14 49.92 3.64 1.11
N VAL A 15 49.28 4.14 0.06
CA VAL A 15 48.19 5.12 0.18
C VAL A 15 46.91 4.45 -0.31
N TRP A 16 45.92 4.36 0.57
CA TRP A 16 44.56 4.07 0.15
C TRP A 16 44.03 5.27 -0.62
N GLU A 17 44.02 5.22 -1.95
CA GLU A 17 43.23 6.18 -2.72
C GLU A 17 41.76 5.99 -2.36
N PRO A 18 41.01 7.06 -2.03
CA PRO A 18 39.57 6.97 -1.87
C PRO A 18 39.00 6.43 -3.17
N GLY A 19 38.46 5.22 -3.10
CA GLY A 19 37.96 4.46 -4.23
C GLY A 19 37.09 5.32 -5.14
N LEU A 20 37.29 5.11 -6.45
CA LEU A 20 36.39 5.38 -7.57
C LEU A 20 35.30 6.43 -7.30
N PRO A 21 35.27 7.58 -8.02
CA PRO A 21 34.20 8.55 -7.85
C PRO A 21 32.86 7.82 -8.00
N ALA A 22 31.99 7.94 -6.99
CA ALA A 22 30.66 7.35 -6.99
C ALA A 22 29.80 8.04 -8.07
N THR A 23 30.05 7.73 -9.34
CA THR A 23 29.23 8.16 -10.46
C THR A 23 27.97 7.32 -10.44
N VAL A 24 26.89 7.93 -9.97
CA VAL A 24 25.53 7.38 -10.03
C VAL A 24 25.16 7.20 -11.50
N THR A 25 25.36 5.99 -12.05
CA THR A 25 25.10 5.66 -13.47
C THR A 25 23.63 5.46 -13.80
N ALA A 26 22.75 5.39 -12.80
CA ALA A 26 21.31 5.32 -13.03
C ALA A 26 20.52 5.86 -11.84
N ARG A 27 19.77 6.94 -12.07
CA ARG A 27 18.66 7.30 -11.18
C ARG A 27 17.42 6.53 -11.65
N ARG A 28 16.76 5.82 -10.74
CA ARG A 28 15.51 5.09 -11.02
C ARG A 28 14.45 6.10 -11.45
N GLN A 29 14.14 6.19 -12.75
CA GLN A 29 12.99 6.98 -13.19
C GLN A 29 11.72 6.24 -12.78
N HIS A 30 10.96 6.86 -11.88
CA HIS A 30 9.59 6.46 -11.60
C HIS A 30 8.80 6.55 -12.92
N ARG A 31 8.29 5.42 -13.42
CA ARG A 31 7.45 5.37 -14.62
C ARG A 31 6.01 5.64 -14.20
N PRO A 32 5.45 6.86 -14.38
CA PRO A 32 4.02 7.06 -14.17
C PRO A 32 3.29 6.33 -15.29
N GLN A 33 2.71 5.17 -14.99
CA GLN A 33 1.76 4.55 -15.90
C GLN A 33 0.49 5.41 -15.91
N LYS A 34 0.36 6.23 -16.95
CA LYS A 34 -0.86 6.97 -17.29
C LYS A 34 -1.73 6.04 -18.13
N GLY A 35 -2.74 5.45 -17.51
CA GLY A 35 -3.79 4.69 -18.18
C GLY A 35 -5.15 5.29 -17.85
N ALA A 36 -5.77 5.90 -18.85
CA ALA A 36 -7.20 6.18 -18.96
C ALA A 36 -7.54 6.01 -20.46
N PRO A 37 -8.80 5.92 -20.90
CA PRO A 37 -10.09 5.85 -20.19
C PRO A 37 -10.99 4.68 -20.67
N VAL A 38 -12.09 4.33 -19.98
CA VAL A 38 -13.38 3.94 -20.63
C VAL A 38 -14.54 3.70 -19.62
N VAL A 39 -15.62 4.46 -19.87
CA VAL A 39 -17.09 4.30 -19.67
C VAL A 39 -17.72 3.89 -18.33
N ASP A 40 -18.59 4.81 -17.90
CA ASP A 40 -19.84 4.74 -17.13
C ASP A 40 -19.95 3.97 -15.81
N GLU A 41 -20.81 4.51 -14.95
CA GLU A 41 -21.02 4.22 -13.52
C GLU A 41 -19.95 4.81 -12.59
N VAL A 42 -20.25 6.04 -12.14
CA VAL A 42 -19.70 6.84 -11.04
C VAL A 42 -18.21 6.61 -10.74
N PRO A 43 -17.31 7.57 -11.04
CA PRO A 43 -15.91 7.46 -10.63
C PRO A 43 -15.87 7.29 -9.11
N VAL A 44 -15.42 6.13 -8.63
CA VAL A 44 -15.22 5.91 -7.20
C VAL A 44 -14.08 6.81 -6.76
N THR A 45 -14.42 7.93 -6.14
CA THR A 45 -13.45 8.89 -5.61
C THR A 45 -12.59 8.18 -4.56
N CYS A 46 -11.34 7.89 -4.94
CA CYS A 46 -10.34 7.25 -4.08
C CYS A 46 -9.50 8.29 -3.33
N ASP A 47 -10.11 9.41 -2.93
CA ASP A 47 -9.44 10.44 -2.12
C ASP A 47 -9.46 10.06 -0.65
N LEU A 48 -8.28 9.86 -0.06
CA LEU A 48 -8.11 9.54 1.35
C LEU A 48 -8.83 10.55 2.27
N ARG A 49 -8.72 11.85 1.98
CA ARG A 49 -9.30 12.89 2.84
C ARG A 49 -10.83 12.88 2.82
N LEU A 50 -11.43 12.57 1.68
CA LEU A 50 -12.88 12.54 1.52
C LEU A 50 -13.45 11.28 2.15
N THR A 51 -12.85 10.13 1.87
CA THR A 51 -13.27 8.82 2.38
C THR A 51 -13.19 8.73 3.91
N LEU A 52 -12.16 9.32 4.52
CA LEU A 52 -12.02 9.35 5.99
C LEU A 52 -13.07 10.20 6.70
N LYS A 53 -13.62 11.23 6.03
CA LYS A 53 -14.68 12.10 6.58
C LYS A 53 -16.07 11.49 6.47
N MET A 54 -16.23 10.42 5.69
CA MET A 54 -17.54 9.78 5.49
C MET A 54 -18.02 9.07 6.77
N PRO A 55 -19.34 8.97 6.99
CA PRO A 55 -19.89 8.15 8.05
C PRO A 55 -19.57 6.66 7.82
N GLY A 56 -19.55 5.88 8.89
CA GLY A 56 -19.18 4.46 8.85
C GLY A 56 -20.02 3.61 7.89
N SER A 57 -21.30 3.94 7.71
CA SER A 57 -22.17 3.30 6.72
C SER A 57 -21.69 3.53 5.29
N SER A 58 -21.46 4.79 4.92
CA SER A 58 -20.98 5.16 3.58
C SER A 58 -19.56 4.66 3.30
N LYS A 59 -18.71 4.48 4.32
CA LYS A 59 -17.40 3.83 4.17
C LYS A 59 -17.53 2.37 3.73
N ALA A 60 -18.50 1.63 4.25
CA ALA A 60 -18.74 0.25 3.85
C ALA A 60 -19.23 0.15 2.40
N GLU A 61 -20.20 0.99 2.02
CA GLU A 61 -20.69 1.05 0.64
C GLU A 61 -19.60 1.49 -0.34
N TRP A 62 -18.76 2.46 0.06
CA TRP A 62 -17.61 2.89 -0.73
C TRP A 62 -16.62 1.75 -0.94
N LEU A 63 -16.34 0.95 0.10
CA LEU A 63 -15.42 -0.17 0.02
C LEU A 63 -15.90 -1.23 -0.97
N GLU A 64 -17.19 -1.60 -0.92
CA GLU A 64 -17.79 -2.54 -1.87
C GLU A 64 -17.68 -2.01 -3.31
N LYS A 65 -17.96 -0.72 -3.52
CA LYS A 65 -17.82 -0.08 -4.85
C LYS A 65 -16.36 -0.02 -5.31
N ALA A 66 -15.44 0.31 -4.41
CA ALA A 66 -14.01 0.41 -4.69
C ALA A 66 -13.39 -0.95 -5.07
N LEU A 67 -13.78 -2.02 -4.37
CA LEU A 67 -13.34 -3.37 -4.67
C LEU A 67 -13.91 -3.87 -6.01
N LYS A 68 -15.20 -3.61 -6.29
CA LYS A 68 -15.82 -3.93 -7.59
C LYS A 68 -15.25 -3.12 -8.76
N ALA A 69 -14.77 -1.90 -8.50
CA ALA A 69 -14.10 -1.06 -9.48
C ALA A 69 -12.69 -1.58 -9.83
N MET A 70 -12.20 -2.62 -9.16
CA MET A 70 -10.93 -3.29 -9.46
C MET A 70 -11.16 -4.65 -10.14
N PRO A 71 -10.31 -5.03 -11.10
CA PRO A 71 -9.15 -4.31 -11.62
C PRO A 71 -9.52 -3.28 -12.72
N GLY A 72 -9.03 -2.03 -12.61
CA GLY A 72 -9.06 -1.06 -13.72
C GLY A 72 -9.49 0.36 -13.36
N LYS A 73 -10.67 0.54 -12.78
CA LYS A 73 -11.26 1.87 -12.50
C LYS A 73 -10.71 2.50 -11.21
N ALA A 74 -10.34 1.68 -10.23
CA ALA A 74 -9.68 2.11 -9.00
C ALA A 74 -8.24 1.54 -8.91
N LYS A 75 -7.31 2.34 -8.38
CA LYS A 75 -5.95 1.87 -8.12
C LYS A 75 -5.92 1.06 -6.83
N VAL A 76 -5.42 -0.18 -6.91
CA VAL A 76 -5.24 -1.07 -5.76
C VAL A 76 -4.47 -0.39 -4.62
N GLN A 77 -3.44 0.39 -4.94
CA GLN A 77 -2.66 1.16 -3.98
C GLN A 77 -3.50 2.18 -3.20
N ASP A 78 -4.36 2.93 -3.87
CA ASP A 78 -5.16 3.97 -3.22
C ASP A 78 -6.22 3.34 -2.29
N VAL A 79 -6.90 2.30 -2.78
CA VAL A 79 -7.87 1.54 -1.98
C VAL A 79 -7.20 0.91 -0.76
N PHE A 80 -6.03 0.28 -0.94
CA PHE A 80 -5.24 -0.28 0.15
C PHE A 80 -4.82 0.78 1.19
N ASN A 81 -4.34 1.94 0.74
CA ASN A 81 -3.91 3.02 1.64
C ASN A 81 -5.08 3.56 2.49
N ILE A 82 -6.29 3.60 1.93
CA ILE A 82 -7.49 4.04 2.65
C ILE A 82 -7.91 3.01 3.69
N ILE A 83 -8.00 1.73 3.31
CA ILE A 83 -8.46 0.66 4.20
C ILE A 83 -7.51 0.47 5.38
N THR A 84 -6.20 0.56 5.14
CA THR A 84 -5.17 0.40 6.16
C THR A 84 -5.03 1.61 7.09
N HIS A 85 -5.68 2.74 6.77
CA HIS A 85 -5.55 3.95 7.55
C HIS A 85 -6.28 3.83 8.90
N PRO A 86 -5.67 4.22 10.04
CA PRO A 86 -6.26 4.04 11.37
C PRO A 86 -7.55 4.84 11.58
N LYS A 87 -7.71 5.98 10.90
CA LYS A 87 -8.95 6.77 10.95
C LYS A 87 -10.09 6.18 10.10
N PHE A 88 -9.81 5.19 9.26
CA PHE A 88 -10.83 4.58 8.42
C PHE A 88 -11.78 3.73 9.26
N SER A 89 -11.23 2.90 10.16
CA SER A 89 -11.99 2.12 11.14
C SER A 89 -12.56 2.95 12.29
N SER A 90 -12.05 4.17 12.51
CA SER A 90 -12.57 5.11 13.50
C SER A 90 -14.00 5.57 13.14
N GLY A 91 -14.92 5.44 14.10
CA GLY A 91 -16.33 5.82 13.94
C GLY A 91 -17.16 4.84 13.10
N VAL A 92 -16.66 3.64 12.84
CA VAL A 92 -17.41 2.58 12.16
C VAL A 92 -18.12 1.72 13.20
N ALA A 93 -19.44 1.57 13.09
CA ALA A 93 -20.19 0.68 13.97
C ALA A 93 -19.86 -0.79 13.65
N GLU A 94 -19.92 -1.66 14.65
CA GLU A 94 -19.48 -3.06 14.55
C GLU A 94 -20.17 -3.84 13.41
N LYS A 95 -21.47 -3.60 13.19
CA LYS A 95 -22.24 -4.18 12.07
C LYS A 95 -21.60 -3.87 10.72
N TYR A 96 -21.18 -2.62 10.50
CA TYR A 96 -20.54 -2.22 9.24
C TYR A 96 -19.09 -2.70 9.17
N GLY A 97 -18.36 -2.68 10.29
CA GLY A 97 -16.98 -3.19 10.36
C GLY A 97 -16.87 -4.67 9.99
N LYS A 98 -17.78 -5.51 10.51
CA LYS A 98 -17.86 -6.94 10.16
C LYS A 98 -18.13 -7.16 8.67
N ARG A 99 -19.09 -6.40 8.10
CA ARG A 99 -19.39 -6.46 6.66
C ARG A 99 -18.17 -6.05 5.82
N MET A 100 -17.50 -4.96 6.19
CA MET A 100 -16.30 -4.48 5.50
C MET A 100 -15.17 -5.52 5.51
N LEU A 101 -14.97 -6.19 6.65
CA LEU A 101 -13.97 -7.23 6.79
C LEU A 101 -14.28 -8.44 5.89
N GLN A 102 -15.54 -8.86 5.82
CA GLN A 102 -15.99 -9.91 4.91
C GLN A 102 -15.71 -9.54 3.45
N THR A 103 -16.08 -8.32 3.02
CA THR A 103 -15.84 -7.87 1.65
C THR A 103 -14.35 -7.81 1.30
N VAL A 104 -13.51 -7.39 2.26
CA VAL A 104 -12.04 -7.41 2.08
C VAL A 104 -11.51 -8.83 1.97
N ALA A 105 -12.01 -9.76 2.80
CA ALA A 105 -11.63 -11.16 2.76
C ALA A 105 -11.97 -11.81 1.41
N GLU A 106 -13.17 -11.55 0.88
CA GLU A 106 -13.61 -12.02 -0.45
C GLU A 106 -12.76 -11.42 -1.59
N SER A 107 -12.24 -10.21 -1.39
CA SER A 107 -11.46 -9.49 -2.40
C SER A 107 -9.95 -9.55 -2.16
N MET A 108 -9.48 -10.43 -1.26
CA MET A 108 -8.04 -10.56 -0.97
C MET A 108 -7.24 -10.92 -2.21
N ASP A 109 -7.87 -11.60 -3.17
CA ASP A 109 -7.21 -12.03 -4.40
C ASP A 109 -6.74 -10.90 -5.32
N LEU A 110 -7.34 -9.71 -5.16
CA LEU A 110 -6.96 -8.51 -5.90
C LEU A 110 -5.67 -7.85 -5.38
N PHE A 111 -5.21 -8.23 -4.19
CA PHE A 111 -4.06 -7.63 -3.53
C PHE A 111 -2.82 -8.52 -3.64
N SER A 112 -1.64 -7.89 -3.69
CA SER A 112 -0.35 -8.59 -3.63
C SER A 112 -0.15 -9.25 -2.26
N ASP A 113 0.61 -10.35 -2.17
CA ASP A 113 0.96 -11.03 -0.89
C ASP A 113 1.37 -10.07 0.23
N LYS A 114 2.24 -9.10 -0.07
CA LYS A 114 2.67 -8.10 0.92
C LYS A 114 1.50 -7.29 1.46
N GLN A 115 0.58 -6.91 0.57
CA GLN A 115 -0.62 -6.17 0.93
C GLN A 115 -1.61 -7.04 1.71
N ARG A 116 -1.78 -8.32 1.33
CA ARG A 116 -2.61 -9.29 2.07
C ARG A 116 -2.14 -9.43 3.51
N ILE A 117 -0.83 -9.56 3.74
CA ILE A 117 -0.24 -9.61 5.08
C ILE A 117 -0.56 -8.33 5.86
N THR A 118 -0.40 -7.15 5.25
CA THR A 118 -0.73 -5.88 5.93
C THR A 118 -2.23 -5.76 6.22
N LEU A 119 -3.11 -6.14 5.28
CA LEU A 119 -4.56 -6.12 5.47
C LEU A 119 -4.98 -7.05 6.61
N SER A 120 -4.37 -8.23 6.72
CA SER A 120 -4.65 -9.18 7.81
C SER A 120 -4.29 -8.64 9.21
N ARG A 121 -3.41 -7.63 9.29
CA ARG A 121 -2.92 -7.02 10.54
C ARG A 121 -3.39 -5.58 10.74
N CYS A 122 -4.27 -5.08 9.87
CA CYS A 122 -4.68 -3.68 9.93
C CYS A 122 -5.69 -3.43 11.05
N LYS A 123 -5.86 -2.16 11.43
CA LYS A 123 -6.73 -1.76 12.54
C LYS A 123 -8.18 -2.19 12.36
N LEU A 124 -8.64 -2.34 11.11
CA LEU A 124 -9.97 -2.83 10.79
C LEU A 124 -10.15 -4.30 11.19
N VAL A 125 -9.14 -5.14 10.96
CA VAL A 125 -9.17 -6.55 11.39
C VAL A 125 -9.07 -6.65 12.90
N GLU A 126 -8.16 -5.89 13.53
CA GLU A 126 -8.02 -5.89 14.99
C GLU A 126 -9.31 -5.52 15.74
N LEU A 127 -10.10 -4.59 15.19
CA LEU A 127 -11.32 -4.09 15.85
C LEU A 127 -12.57 -4.93 15.57
N PHE A 128 -12.64 -5.60 14.43
CA PHE A 128 -13.86 -6.26 13.96
C PHE A 128 -13.67 -7.75 13.67
N GLN A 129 -12.59 -8.35 14.19
CA GLN A 129 -12.30 -9.77 13.99
C GLN A 129 -13.50 -10.62 14.45
N PRO A 130 -14.00 -11.55 13.62
CA PRO A 130 -15.21 -12.32 13.92
C PRO A 130 -15.09 -13.33 15.09
N GLY A 131 -14.01 -13.28 15.87
CA GLY A 131 -13.77 -14.14 17.02
C GLY A 131 -13.38 -13.40 18.30
N GLY A 132 -13.45 -12.07 18.34
CA GLY A 132 -13.29 -11.29 19.56
C GLY A 132 -14.62 -11.25 20.30
N ALA A 133 -14.72 -12.03 21.37
CA ALA A 133 -15.84 -12.10 22.28
C ALA A 133 -16.35 -10.71 22.67
N GLY A 134 -17.63 -10.46 22.37
CA GLY A 134 -18.44 -9.65 23.26
C GLY A 134 -18.69 -10.48 24.51
N GLU A 135 -18.14 -10.04 25.62
CA GLU A 135 -18.71 -10.21 26.96
C GLU A 135 -18.47 -8.92 27.74
#